data_AF-A0A1Q7IU95-F1
#
_entry.id   AF-A0A1Q7IU95-F1
#
_cell.length_a   1.000
_cell.length_b   1.000
_cell.length_c   1.000
_cell.angle_alpha   90.00
_cell.angle_beta   90.00
_cell.angle_gamma   90.00
#
_symmetry.space_group_name_H-M   'P 1'
#
loop_
_entity.id
_entity.type
_entity.pdbx_description
1 polymer ?
#
loop_
_entity_poly.entity_id
_entity_poly.type
_entity_poly.pdbx_seq_one_letter_code
_entity_poly.pdbx_strand_id
1 'polypeptide(L)'
;MRDYEVLYIVRADLDDEKVQDVVRRVNTLIERSGGAAERTNLWGKRKLAYEVKHQKEGSYVLQDFRIDPQRIPELEAALKITEEVLRHLIVRKPEKAAPAPAVAPPPAEVVLEPIAVEPEVAAAAGRSHGDREQEEES
;
A
#
# COMPACT_ATOMS: atom_id res chain seq x y z
N MET A 1 27.87 12.67 -9.44
CA MET A 1 26.79 12.08 -8.64
C MET A 1 25.49 12.16 -9.42
N ARG A 2 24.57 11.20 -9.25
CA ARG A 2 23.25 11.22 -9.87
C ARG A 2 22.17 11.22 -8.80
N ASP A 3 21.01 11.78 -9.13
CA ASP A 3 19.83 11.77 -8.28
C ASP A 3 19.14 10.40 -8.32
N TYR A 4 18.84 9.87 -7.15
CA TYR A 4 18.09 8.65 -6.94
C TYR A 4 17.00 8.88 -5.91
N GLU A 5 16.00 8.03 -5.96
CA GLU A 5 15.03 7.86 -4.89
C GLU A 5 15.02 6.40 -4.46
N VAL A 6 14.86 6.17 -3.16
CA VAL A 6 14.61 4.84 -2.60
C VAL A 6 13.26 4.85 -1.91
N LEU A 7 12.40 3.95 -2.36
CA LEU A 7 11.18 3.61 -1.65
C LEU A 7 11.45 2.34 -0.87
N TYR A 8 11.24 2.39 0.44
CA TYR A 8 11.34 1.20 1.28
C TYR A 8 10.14 1.07 2.22
N ILE A 9 9.85 -0.18 2.56
CA ILE A 9 8.73 -0.56 3.41
C ILE A 9 9.31 -1.06 4.72
N VAL A 10 8.97 -0.37 5.81
CA VAL A 10 9.32 -0.75 7.17
C VAL A 10 8.20 -1.62 7.74
N ARG A 11 8.54 -2.60 8.58
CA ARG A 11 7.54 -3.46 9.23
C ARG A 11 6.51 -2.64 10.03
N ALA A 12 5.24 -3.05 9.98
CA ALA A 12 4.14 -2.34 10.65
C ALA A 12 4.05 -2.58 12.17
N ASP A 13 4.77 -3.57 12.70
CA ASP A 13 4.84 -3.88 14.14
C ASP A 13 5.69 -2.87 14.93
N LEU A 14 6.44 -2.01 14.24
CA LEU A 14 7.17 -0.91 14.85
C LEU A 14 6.23 0.26 15.16
N ASP A 15 6.53 0.92 16.28
CA ASP A 15 5.97 2.22 16.63
C ASP A 15 6.61 3.33 15.80
N ASP A 16 6.00 4.52 15.81
CA ASP A 16 6.43 5.63 14.97
C ASP A 16 7.85 6.13 15.33
N GLU A 17 8.24 6.01 16.60
CA GLU A 17 9.60 6.35 17.06
C GLU A 17 10.65 5.40 16.46
N LYS A 18 10.40 4.09 16.49
CA LYS A 18 11.28 3.10 15.85
C LYS A 18 11.30 3.24 14.34
N VAL A 19 10.18 3.62 13.71
CA VAL A 19 10.19 3.95 12.28
C VAL A 19 11.15 5.11 12.01
N GLN A 20 11.12 6.17 12.82
CA GLN A 20 12.08 7.28 12.71
C GLN A 20 13.53 6.83 12.94
N ASP A 21 13.78 5.89 13.85
CA ASP A 21 15.11 5.30 14.04
C ASP A 21 15.60 4.56 12.79
N VAL A 22 14.71 3.79 12.14
CA VAL A 22 15.04 3.12 10.88
C VAL A 22 15.36 4.15 9.80
N VAL A 23 14.59 5.25 9.71
CA VAL A 23 14.87 6.36 8.79
C VAL A 23 16.26 6.95 9.05
N ARG A 24 16.59 7.27 10.31
CA ARG A 24 17.91 7.78 10.69
C ARG A 24 19.02 6.82 10.32
N ARG A 25 18.82 5.52 10.56
CA ARG A 25 19.78 4.48 10.20
C ARG A 25 20.00 4.41 8.70
N VAL A 26 18.93 4.47 7.89
CA VAL A 26 19.02 4.49 6.43
C VAL A 26 19.76 5.74 5.94
N ASN A 27 19.52 6.92 6.54
CA ASN A 27 20.31 8.13 6.23
C ASN A 27 21.81 7.90 6.44
N THR A 28 22.19 7.35 7.60
CA THR A 28 23.59 7.03 7.89
C THR A 28 24.15 6.00 6.90
N LEU A 29 23.36 5.02 6.45
CA LEU A 29 23.80 4.07 5.43
C LEU A 29 24.08 4.74 4.08
N ILE A 30 23.23 5.69 3.67
CA ILE A 30 23.42 6.48 2.45
C ILE A 30 24.71 7.30 2.55
N GLU A 31 24.92 8.00 3.67
CA GLU A 31 26.12 8.81 3.92
C GLU A 31 27.40 7.95 3.95
N ARG A 32 27.36 6.80 4.63
CA ARG A 32 28.50 5.86 4.68
C ARG A 32 28.86 5.28 3.32
N SER A 33 27.88 5.13 2.43
CA SER A 33 28.09 4.67 1.05
C SER A 33 28.62 5.78 0.12
N GLY A 34 28.89 6.99 0.65
CA GLY A 34 29.36 8.14 -0.11
C GLY A 34 28.25 8.91 -0.82
N GLY A 35 27.01 8.76 -0.37
CA GLY A 35 25.86 9.54 -0.84
C GLY A 35 25.52 10.72 0.07
N ALA A 36 24.59 11.55 -0.38
CA ALA A 36 24.01 12.64 0.40
C ALA A 36 22.48 12.53 0.36
N ALA A 37 21.84 12.41 1.53
CA ALA A 37 20.39 12.44 1.64
C ALA A 37 19.86 13.87 1.45
N GLU A 38 18.81 14.04 0.67
CA GLU A 38 18.23 15.36 0.36
C GLU A 38 16.89 15.56 1.06
N ARG A 39 15.95 14.63 0.85
CA ARG A 39 14.58 14.75 1.36
C ARG A 39 14.05 13.41 1.80
N THR A 40 13.37 13.39 2.94
CA THR A 40 12.65 12.23 3.45
C THR A 40 11.16 12.54 3.47
N ASN A 41 10.36 11.61 2.94
CA ASN A 41 8.90 11.69 2.97
C ASN A 41 8.34 10.40 3.60
N LEU A 42 7.71 10.54 4.76
CA LEU A 42 7.06 9.44 5.46
C LEU A 42 5.60 9.38 5.04
N TRP A 43 5.22 8.29 4.35
CA TRP A 43 3.84 8.08 3.91
C TRP A 43 2.97 7.41 4.98
N GLY A 44 3.58 6.89 6.05
CA GLY A 44 2.88 6.19 7.12
C GLY A 44 2.49 4.76 6.76
N LYS A 45 1.64 4.16 7.59
CA LYS A 45 1.19 2.76 7.48
C LYS A 45 0.18 2.60 6.34
N ARG A 46 0.43 1.62 5.47
CA ARG A 46 -0.45 1.26 4.34
C ARG A 46 -0.57 -0.26 4.22
N LYS A 47 -1.72 -0.73 3.76
CA LYS A 47 -1.98 -2.16 3.51
C LYS A 47 -1.22 -2.64 2.28
N LEU A 48 -0.55 -3.78 2.40
CA LEU A 48 0.15 -4.45 1.31
C LEU A 48 -0.84 -5.26 0.46
N ALA A 49 -0.56 -5.42 -0.83
CA ALA A 49 -1.40 -6.21 -1.73
C ALA A 49 -1.39 -7.71 -1.38
N TYR A 50 -0.28 -8.19 -0.82
CA TYR A 50 -0.09 -9.55 -0.33
C TYR A 50 0.82 -9.52 0.89
N GLU A 51 0.84 -10.63 1.63
CA GLU A 51 1.65 -10.76 2.83
C GLU A 51 3.14 -10.85 2.49
N VAL A 52 3.96 -10.01 3.13
CA VAL A 52 5.42 -10.00 2.98
C VAL A 52 6.04 -10.25 4.34
N LYS A 53 6.84 -11.33 4.49
CA LYS A 53 7.41 -11.75 5.80
C LYS A 53 6.35 -11.77 6.92
N HIS A 54 5.17 -12.32 6.67
CA HIS A 54 4.04 -12.37 7.61
C HIS A 54 3.40 -11.03 7.99
N GLN A 55 3.69 -9.97 7.25
CA GLN A 55 3.09 -8.65 7.43
C GLN A 55 2.08 -8.34 6.33
N LYS A 56 0.88 -7.89 6.73
CA LYS A 56 -0.19 -7.42 5.82
C LYS A 56 -0.17 -5.91 5.60
N GLU A 57 0.61 -5.20 6.42
CA GLU A 57 0.73 -3.75 6.41
C GLU A 57 2.22 -3.38 6.54
N GLY A 58 2.57 -2.18 6.11
CA GLY A 58 3.92 -1.64 6.25
C GLY A 58 3.93 -0.12 6.21
N SER A 59 4.93 0.47 6.87
CA SER A 59 5.18 1.92 6.82
C SER A 59 6.02 2.24 5.61
N TYR A 60 5.49 3.05 4.69
CA TYR A 60 6.19 3.45 3.47
C TYR A 60 7.03 4.70 3.73
N VAL A 61 8.29 4.66 3.30
CA VAL A 61 9.19 5.81 3.35
C VAL A 61 9.84 5.99 1.99
N LEU A 62 9.73 7.21 1.46
CA LEU A 62 10.40 7.64 0.24
C LEU A 62 11.54 8.58 0.60
N GLN A 63 12.72 8.31 0.07
CA GLN A 63 13.91 9.09 0.35
C GLN A 63 14.63 9.47 -0.94
N ASP A 64 14.84 10.78 -1.11
CA ASP A 64 15.62 11.36 -2.19
C ASP A 64 17.08 11.49 -1.73
N PHE A 65 18.01 11.06 -2.58
CA PHE A 65 19.45 11.14 -2.29
C PHE A 65 20.28 11.21 -3.57
N ARG A 66 21.50 11.73 -3.43
CA ARG A 66 22.52 11.74 -4.49
C ARG A 66 23.62 10.76 -4.15
N ILE A 67 24.05 9.95 -5.11
CA ILE A 67 25.16 9.03 -4.91
C ILE A 67 25.92 8.78 -6.23
N ASP A 68 27.16 8.27 -6.12
CA ASP A 68 27.86 7.69 -7.25
C ASP A 68 27.20 6.36 -7.67
N PRO A 69 26.84 6.17 -8.96
CA PRO A 69 26.29 4.91 -9.46
C PRO A 69 27.09 3.66 -9.10
N GLN A 70 28.42 3.76 -8.95
CA GLN A 70 29.28 2.63 -8.58
C GLN A 70 29.04 2.15 -7.14
N ARG A 71 28.45 2.98 -6.28
CA ARG A 71 28.19 2.69 -4.86
C ARG A 71 26.78 2.16 -4.60
N ILE A 72 25.91 2.15 -5.61
CA ILE A 72 24.53 1.63 -5.47
C ILE A 72 24.49 0.18 -4.97
N PRO A 73 25.31 -0.77 -5.49
CA PRO A 73 25.26 -2.16 -5.02
C PRO A 73 25.61 -2.32 -3.53
N GLU A 74 26.49 -1.47 -3.01
CA GLU A 74 26.87 -1.45 -1.60
C GLU A 74 25.70 -1.00 -0.71
N LEU A 75 24.99 0.06 -1.13
CA LEU A 75 23.79 0.53 -0.45
C LEU A 75 22.66 -0.51 -0.50
N GLU A 76 22.44 -1.14 -1.65
CA GLU A 76 21.43 -2.19 -1.83
C GLU A 76 21.70 -3.39 -0.90
N ALA A 77 22.95 -3.82 -0.81
CA ALA A 77 23.36 -4.87 0.11
C ALA A 77 23.11 -4.49 1.59
N ALA A 78 23.45 -3.27 1.99
CA ALA A 78 23.21 -2.78 3.35
C ALA A 78 21.71 -2.71 3.70
N LEU A 79 20.88 -2.24 2.77
CA LEU A 79 19.41 -2.21 2.95
C LEU A 79 18.82 -3.61 3.06
N LYS A 80 19.36 -4.59 2.31
CA LYS A 80 18.92 -5.98 2.38
C LYS A 80 19.20 -6.64 3.72
N ILE A 81 20.28 -6.25 4.40
CA ILE A 81 20.68 -6.78 5.72
C ILE A 81 19.84 -6.16 6.85
N THR A 82 19.18 -5.04 6.59
CA THR A 82 18.34 -4.35 7.58
C THR A 82 17.01 -5.09 7.72
N GLU A 83 16.84 -5.91 8.76
CA GLU A 83 15.68 -6.78 8.95
C GLU A 83 14.36 -6.02 9.14
N GLU A 84 14.44 -4.78 9.60
CA GLU A 84 13.31 -3.88 9.76
C GLU A 84 12.71 -3.45 8.41
N VAL A 85 13.49 -3.54 7.33
CA VAL A 85 13.07 -3.24 5.96
C VAL A 85 12.55 -4.52 5.29
N LEU A 86 11.27 -4.53 4.95
CA LEU A 86 10.60 -5.64 4.27
C LEU A 86 10.99 -5.71 2.79
N ARG A 87 11.00 -4.56 2.13
CA ARG A 87 11.29 -4.42 0.71
C ARG A 87 11.84 -3.03 0.44
N HIS A 88 12.70 -2.92 -0.55
CA HIS A 88 13.22 -1.65 -1.06
C HIS A 88 13.18 -1.65 -2.59
N LEU A 89 13.11 -0.46 -3.16
CA LEU A 89 13.20 -0.20 -4.59
C LEU A 89 13.98 1.09 -4.79
N ILE A 90 15.12 1.01 -5.47
CA ILE A 90 15.95 2.16 -5.82
C ILE A 90 15.68 2.52 -7.28
N VAL A 91 15.34 3.77 -7.54
CA VAL A 91 15.04 4.30 -8.88
C VAL A 91 15.93 5.51 -9.15
N ARG A 92 16.49 5.58 -10.36
CA ARG A 92 17.21 6.78 -10.83
C ARG A 92 16.21 7.86 -11.19
N LYS A 93 16.38 9.07 -10.66
CA LYS A 93 15.55 10.22 -11.04
C LYS A 93 16.03 10.77 -12.40
N PRO A 94 15.12 11.10 -13.32
CA PRO A 94 15.48 11.75 -14.57
C PRO A 94 15.98 13.19 -14.32
N GLU A 95 17.04 13.62 -15.00
CA GLU A 95 17.64 14.98 -14.88
C GLU A 95 16.66 16.11 -15.21
N LYS A 96 15.69 15.82 -16.08
CA LYS A 96 14.56 16.70 -16.33
C LYS A 96 13.35 16.02 -15.72
N ALA A 97 12.90 16.52 -14.57
CA ALA A 97 11.58 16.18 -14.07
C ALA A 97 10.59 16.59 -15.16
N ALA A 98 10.16 15.63 -15.99
CA ALA A 98 8.88 15.78 -16.65
C ALA A 98 7.88 16.10 -15.54
N PRO A 99 7.07 17.16 -15.65
CA PRO A 99 6.02 17.38 -14.66
C PRO A 99 5.24 16.08 -14.60
N ALA A 100 5.22 15.43 -13.43
CA ALA A 100 4.35 14.29 -13.23
C ALA A 100 2.95 14.76 -13.67
N PRO A 101 2.23 14.02 -14.53
CA PRO A 101 0.81 14.29 -14.66
C PRO A 101 0.27 14.20 -13.24
N ALA A 102 -0.43 15.25 -12.80
CA ALA A 102 -1.03 15.31 -11.48
C ALA A 102 -1.80 13.99 -11.27
N VAL A 103 -1.20 13.06 -10.54
CA VAL A 103 -1.92 11.91 -10.02
C VAL A 103 -2.85 12.57 -9.02
N ALA A 104 -4.11 12.69 -9.44
CA ALA A 104 -5.18 13.08 -8.56
C ALA A 104 -4.98 12.35 -7.23
N PRO A 105 -5.14 13.03 -6.08
CA PRO A 105 -5.10 12.34 -4.80
C PRO A 105 -5.98 11.09 -4.93
N PRO A 106 -5.55 9.92 -4.40
CA PRO A 106 -6.44 8.76 -4.36
C PRO A 106 -7.75 9.27 -3.75
N PRO A 107 -8.93 8.97 -4.33
CA PRO A 107 -10.19 9.43 -3.75
C PRO A 107 -10.20 8.99 -2.29
N ALA A 108 -10.15 10.00 -1.42
CA ALA A 108 -10.56 9.85 -0.04
C ALA A 108 -12.02 9.37 -0.06
N GLU A 109 -12.36 8.54 0.92
CA GLU A 109 -13.69 7.97 1.17
C GLU A 109 -14.14 6.85 0.22
N VAL A 110 -13.74 5.62 0.56
CA VAL A 110 -14.69 4.51 0.50
C VAL A 110 -15.74 4.80 1.57
N VAL A 111 -16.82 5.46 1.15
CA VAL A 111 -18.07 5.53 1.92
C VAL A 111 -18.51 4.10 2.18
N LEU A 112 -18.56 3.73 3.45
CA LEU A 112 -19.23 2.53 3.91
C LEU A 112 -20.71 2.65 3.52
N GLU A 113 -21.13 1.98 2.46
CA GLU A 113 -22.55 1.72 2.26
C GLU A 113 -22.98 0.65 3.28
N PRO A 114 -23.95 0.94 4.17
CA PRO A 114 -24.50 -0.08 5.04
C PRO A 114 -25.35 -1.05 4.21
N ILE A 115 -24.92 -2.31 4.13
CA ILE A 115 -25.74 -3.38 3.57
C ILE A 115 -26.78 -3.76 4.63
N ALA A 116 -27.96 -3.15 4.54
CA ALA A 116 -29.23 -3.69 4.99
C ALA A 116 -30.15 -3.54 3.76
N VAL A 117 -30.88 -4.54 3.26
CA VAL A 117 -31.83 -5.40 3.97
C VAL A 117 -32.01 -6.68 3.12
N GLU A 118 -32.14 -7.83 3.78
CA GLU A 118 -32.60 -9.08 3.16
C GLU A 118 -33.98 -8.88 2.50
N PRO A 119 -34.20 -9.32 1.24
CA PRO A 119 -35.54 -9.37 0.70
C PRO A 119 -36.25 -10.66 1.13
N GLU A 120 -37.19 -10.46 2.04
CA GLU A 120 -38.58 -10.91 2.01
C GLU A 120 -38.90 -12.24 1.30
N VAL A 121 -39.35 -13.17 2.14
CA VAL A 121 -39.98 -14.44 1.81
C VAL A 121 -41.33 -14.23 1.13
N ALA A 122 -41.66 -15.15 0.22
CA ALA A 122 -43.01 -15.54 -0.24
C ALA A 122 -43.54 -14.94 -1.55
N ALA A 123 -43.27 -15.65 -2.66
CA ALA A 123 -44.19 -15.70 -3.81
C ALA A 123 -44.00 -17.02 -4.59
N ALA A 124 -44.64 -18.09 -4.14
CA ALA A 124 -44.79 -19.31 -4.93
C ALA A 124 -46.07 -20.08 -4.53
N ALA A 125 -47.21 -19.68 -5.08
CA ALA A 125 -48.31 -20.58 -5.40
C ALA A 125 -49.35 -19.82 -6.23
N GLY A 126 -49.44 -20.14 -7.52
CA GLY A 126 -50.48 -19.60 -8.38
C GLY A 126 -50.36 -20.15 -9.79
N ARG A 127 -50.82 -21.39 -10.01
CA ARG A 127 -51.28 -21.86 -11.32
C ARG A 127 -52.41 -22.88 -11.23
N SER A 128 -53.47 -22.55 -11.98
CA SER A 128 -54.59 -23.38 -12.45
C SER A 128 -55.60 -23.79 -11.36
N HIS A 129 -56.91 -23.87 -11.58
CA HIS A 129 -57.74 -23.99 -12.78
C HIS A 129 -59.18 -23.69 -12.26
N GLY A 130 -59.97 -22.82 -12.88
CA GLY A 130 -60.97 -23.26 -13.88
C GLY A 130 -62.23 -23.84 -13.24
N ASP A 131 -63.32 -23.05 -13.32
CA ASP A 131 -64.74 -23.36 -13.19
C ASP A 131 -65.19 -24.85 -13.09
N ARG A 132 -66.07 -25.18 -12.12
CA ARG A 132 -67.47 -25.57 -12.39
C ARG A 132 -68.29 -25.91 -11.13
N GLU A 133 -69.59 -25.64 -11.29
CA GLU A 133 -70.75 -25.78 -10.41
C GLU A 133 -71.08 -27.19 -9.86
N GLN A 134 -72.10 -27.21 -8.98
CA GLN A 134 -73.00 -28.32 -8.56
C GLN A 134 -72.42 -29.27 -7.50
N GLU A 135 -73.13 -29.76 -6.48
CA GLU A 135 -74.55 -29.78 -6.08
C GLU A 135 -74.63 -30.31 -4.63
N GLU A 136 -75.81 -30.15 -4.00
CA GLU A 136 -76.49 -31.00 -2.99
C GLU A 136 -75.67 -31.91 -2.04
N GLU A 137 -75.78 -31.75 -0.71
CA GLU A 137 -76.85 -32.22 0.19
C GLU A 137 -76.59 -33.65 0.72
N SER A 138 -76.84 -33.80 2.03
CA SER A 138 -76.85 -35.00 2.90
C SER A 138 -75.53 -35.41 3.59
#